data_AF-A0A0N1G514-F1
#
_entry.id   AF-A0A0N1G514-F1
#
_cell.length_a   1.000
_cell.length_b   1.000
_cell.length_c   1.000
_cell.angle_alpha   90.00
_cell.angle_beta   90.00
_cell.angle_gamma   90.00
#
_symmetry.space_group_name_H-M   'P 1'
#
loop_
_entity.id
_entity.type
_entity.pdbx_description
1 polymer ?
#
loop_
_entity_poly.entity_id
_entity_poly.type
_entity_poly.pdbx_seq_one_letter_code
_entity_poly.pdbx_strand_id
1 'polypeptide(L)'
;MPRPEVARPVRMQRVALVAPQATFRDALVRIAEAGNVEIDRIDDPAHAAPGPAARRLQRLRPQSADAVLCAAPPDLDALEQAGRADLLAGEAQLEERIAGAVRRGTVAALAGWCPAAEVHPTAARLTDIGGVLVPLPTPGGTDPPTLLRFAGPVRRSFAPLVRTYGTVPYADVDPTLPAGIVYVVMFGVMFGDAGHGGLLLLAALLLYLGRPRRLAPLRRLWPFVAGAGLASTLAGIAYGEFFGPTGVLPVLWLNPLDQPMRLLAAAVALGAVLLALSYGVGIVNRWREGGPANALYAASGIAGAALFLGLALLVAGAHLGRAAYALGGGALALTGLALAGSGLFTASAGGVGGAVQTGVQLFDVVVRIGSNVVSFARLAAFGLTHAALGEIVWHGTTGLADRGPVALLMAVLVFTVGNALAFALEALVAGVQALRLEFYELFSRVFETQGRPFRPWQVPVQHTPVPHTEVAS
;
A
#
# COMPACT_ATOMS: atom_id res chain seq x y z
N MET A 1 12.58 -23.17 -13.52
CA MET A 1 12.26 -22.31 -12.36
C MET A 1 11.68 -20.99 -12.85
N PRO A 2 10.39 -20.67 -12.66
CA PRO A 2 9.89 -19.33 -12.88
C PRO A 2 9.59 -18.66 -11.54
N ARG A 3 10.53 -17.84 -11.02
CA ARG A 3 10.31 -16.95 -9.87
C ARG A 3 10.80 -15.50 -10.10
N PRO A 4 10.34 -14.78 -11.14
CA PRO A 4 10.41 -13.32 -11.14
C PRO A 4 9.06 -12.59 -10.96
N GLU A 5 7.92 -13.30 -10.99
CA GLU A 5 6.58 -12.66 -10.95
C GLU A 5 6.13 -12.16 -9.57
N VAL A 6 6.86 -12.46 -8.49
CA VAL A 6 6.42 -12.16 -7.11
C VAL A 6 6.77 -10.73 -6.66
N ALA A 7 7.66 -10.04 -7.38
CA ALA A 7 8.14 -8.71 -7.01
C ALA A 7 7.65 -7.61 -7.98
N ARG A 8 6.74 -7.93 -8.89
CA ARG A 8 6.25 -7.03 -9.93
C ARG A 8 4.73 -7.07 -10.00
N PRO A 9 4.08 -5.96 -10.40
CA PRO A 9 2.70 -6.00 -10.86
C PRO A 9 2.49 -7.11 -11.88
N VAL A 10 1.30 -7.74 -11.85
CA VAL A 10 0.93 -8.76 -12.83
C VAL A 10 0.96 -8.13 -14.21
N ARG A 11 1.62 -8.80 -15.16
CA ARG A 11 1.70 -8.31 -16.53
C ARG A 11 0.29 -8.16 -17.12
N MET A 12 -0.07 -6.94 -17.49
CA MET A 12 -1.32 -6.64 -18.19
C MET A 12 -1.12 -6.66 -19.69
N GLN A 13 -2.16 -7.12 -20.38
CA GLN A 13 -2.27 -7.10 -21.82
C GLN A 13 -3.50 -6.27 -22.18
N ARG A 14 -3.31 -5.33 -23.10
CA ARG A 14 -4.43 -4.63 -23.75
C ARG A 14 -5.14 -5.63 -24.66
N VAL A 15 -6.45 -5.74 -24.54
CA VAL A 15 -7.26 -6.69 -25.30
C VAL A 15 -8.47 -6.01 -25.91
N ALA A 16 -8.89 -6.49 -27.07
CA ALA A 16 -10.20 -6.23 -27.65
C ALA A 16 -11.04 -7.49 -27.59
N LEU A 17 -12.19 -7.40 -26.92
CA LEU A 17 -13.27 -8.35 -27.12
C LEU A 17 -13.89 -8.08 -28.47
N VAL A 18 -13.95 -9.09 -29.34
CA VAL A 18 -14.59 -9.02 -30.65
C VAL A 18 -15.58 -10.17 -30.76
N ALA A 19 -16.85 -9.89 -31.02
CA ALA A 19 -17.85 -10.93 -31.24
C ALA A 19 -18.94 -10.46 -32.22
N PRO A 20 -19.67 -11.39 -32.87
CA PRO A 20 -20.85 -11.05 -33.67
C PRO A 20 -21.86 -10.24 -32.86
N GLN A 21 -22.52 -9.26 -33.48
CA GLN A 21 -23.51 -8.42 -32.78
C GLN A 21 -24.64 -9.23 -32.15
N ALA A 22 -25.02 -10.36 -32.76
CA ALA A 22 -26.07 -11.25 -32.25
C ALA A 22 -25.67 -11.95 -30.93
N THR A 23 -24.38 -12.26 -30.74
CA THR A 23 -23.87 -13.00 -29.56
C THR A 23 -23.03 -12.13 -28.63
N PHE A 24 -22.96 -10.82 -28.90
CA PHE A 24 -22.13 -9.88 -28.14
C PHE A 24 -22.55 -9.77 -26.67
N ARG A 25 -23.86 -9.88 -26.41
CA ARG A 25 -24.42 -9.94 -25.03
C ARG A 25 -23.85 -11.14 -24.29
N ASP A 26 -23.92 -12.32 -24.88
CA ASP A 26 -23.48 -13.58 -24.26
C ASP A 26 -21.97 -13.56 -24.00
N ALA A 27 -21.20 -12.96 -24.91
CA ALA A 27 -19.76 -12.74 -24.74
C ALA A 27 -19.44 -11.87 -23.52
N LEU A 28 -20.21 -10.80 -23.31
CA LEU A 28 -20.06 -9.94 -22.14
C LEU A 28 -20.49 -10.63 -20.84
N VAL A 29 -21.56 -11.42 -20.85
CA VAL A 29 -21.98 -12.22 -19.68
C VAL A 29 -20.87 -13.21 -19.29
N ARG A 30 -20.25 -13.89 -20.26
CA ARG A 30 -19.12 -14.80 -20.00
C ARG A 30 -17.89 -14.09 -19.44
N ILE A 31 -17.63 -12.86 -19.88
CA ILE A 31 -16.55 -12.03 -19.34
C ILE A 31 -16.86 -11.59 -17.91
N ALA A 32 -18.08 -11.15 -17.64
CA ALA A 32 -18.53 -10.76 -16.30
C ALA A 32 -18.46 -11.94 -15.32
N GLU A 33 -18.79 -13.15 -15.78
CA GLU A 33 -18.65 -14.40 -15.02
C GLU A 33 -17.18 -14.76 -14.76
N ALA A 34 -16.29 -14.54 -15.74
CA ALA A 34 -14.86 -14.78 -15.59
C ALA A 34 -14.18 -13.77 -14.63
N GLY A 35 -14.66 -12.52 -14.59
CA GLY A 35 -14.20 -11.50 -13.64
C GLY A 35 -12.72 -11.14 -13.77
N ASN A 36 -12.16 -11.25 -14.97
CA ASN A 36 -10.72 -11.08 -15.23
C ASN A 36 -10.41 -10.04 -16.32
N VAL A 37 -11.43 -9.37 -16.88
CA VAL A 37 -11.27 -8.29 -17.85
C VAL A 37 -11.84 -7.00 -17.28
N GLU A 38 -11.05 -5.93 -17.28
CA GLU A 38 -11.52 -4.56 -17.07
C GLU A 38 -11.89 -3.98 -18.43
N ILE A 39 -13.18 -3.73 -18.65
CA ILE A 39 -13.67 -3.10 -19.88
C ILE A 39 -13.58 -1.59 -19.72
N ASP A 40 -13.02 -0.92 -20.73
CA ASP A 40 -12.94 0.53 -20.75
C ASP A 40 -14.35 1.14 -20.68
N ARG A 41 -14.44 2.24 -19.93
CA ARG A 41 -15.60 3.12 -19.97
C ARG A 41 -15.26 4.27 -20.91
N ILE A 42 -16.20 4.64 -21.76
CA ILE A 42 -16.08 5.90 -22.50
C ILE A 42 -16.43 7.02 -21.51
N ASP A 43 -15.61 8.08 -21.48
CA ASP A 43 -15.66 9.17 -20.50
C ASP A 43 -16.91 10.08 -20.58
N ASP A 44 -17.93 9.73 -21.37
CA ASP A 44 -19.13 10.55 -21.53
C ASP A 44 -20.45 9.76 -21.32
N PRO A 45 -20.69 9.22 -20.11
CA PRO A 45 -21.97 8.59 -19.76
C PRO A 45 -23.14 9.59 -19.67
N ALA A 46 -22.86 10.91 -19.68
CA ALA A 46 -23.87 11.95 -19.59
C ALA A 46 -24.66 12.16 -20.89
N HIS A 47 -24.12 11.77 -22.05
CA HIS A 47 -24.75 11.96 -23.36
C HIS A 47 -25.36 10.68 -23.95
N ALA A 48 -25.12 9.51 -23.35
CA ALA A 48 -25.80 8.28 -23.74
C ALA A 48 -27.18 8.22 -23.06
N ALA A 49 -28.26 8.27 -23.85
CA ALA A 49 -29.60 8.12 -23.31
C ALA A 49 -29.70 6.81 -22.50
N PRO A 50 -30.18 6.84 -21.24
CA PRO A 50 -30.22 5.65 -20.40
C PRO A 50 -31.04 4.56 -21.08
N GLY A 51 -30.48 3.35 -21.09
CA GLY A 51 -31.10 2.17 -21.69
C GLY A 51 -32.41 1.77 -21.00
N PRO A 52 -33.20 0.88 -21.62
CA PRO A 52 -34.50 0.47 -21.11
C PRO A 52 -34.44 -0.17 -19.72
N ALA A 53 -33.37 -0.89 -19.37
CA ALA A 53 -33.18 -1.42 -18.01
C ALA A 53 -32.84 -0.30 -17.00
N ALA A 54 -31.96 0.63 -17.39
CA ALA A 54 -31.56 1.76 -16.55
C ALA A 54 -32.75 2.68 -16.19
N ARG A 55 -33.65 2.93 -17.16
CA ARG A 55 -34.89 3.72 -16.92
C ARG A 55 -35.82 3.04 -15.92
N ARG A 56 -35.99 1.72 -16.01
CA ARG A 56 -36.83 0.93 -15.09
C ARG A 56 -36.23 0.89 -13.69
N LEU A 57 -34.91 0.72 -13.59
CA LEU A 57 -34.19 0.81 -12.31
C LEU A 57 -34.39 2.18 -11.63
N GLN A 58 -34.33 3.27 -12.39
CA GLN A 58 -34.57 4.63 -11.86
C GLN A 58 -35.99 4.81 -11.30
N ARG A 59 -36.99 4.13 -11.87
CA ARG A 59 -38.38 4.15 -11.35
C ARG A 59 -38.49 3.41 -10.01
N LEU A 60 -37.77 2.31 -9.85
CA LEU A 60 -37.79 1.51 -8.62
C LEU A 60 -37.06 2.18 -7.44
N ARG A 61 -36.18 3.16 -7.70
CA ARG A 61 -35.40 3.91 -6.68
C ARG A 61 -34.80 3.02 -5.57
N PRO A 62 -34.04 1.95 -5.91
CA PRO A 62 -33.42 1.11 -4.89
C PRO A 62 -32.39 1.90 -4.05
N GLN A 63 -32.36 1.67 -2.73
CA GLN A 63 -31.38 2.28 -1.83
C GLN A 63 -29.96 1.74 -2.06
N SER A 64 -29.85 0.47 -2.46
CA SER A 64 -28.64 -0.20 -2.96
C SER A 64 -29.05 -1.53 -3.57
N ALA A 65 -28.54 -1.86 -4.76
CA ALA A 65 -28.79 -3.15 -5.41
C ALA A 65 -27.45 -3.74 -5.85
N ASP A 66 -27.08 -4.90 -5.28
CA ASP A 66 -25.96 -5.68 -5.78
C ASP A 66 -26.35 -6.22 -7.15
N ALA A 67 -25.63 -5.82 -8.20
CA ALA A 67 -25.96 -6.17 -9.57
C ALA A 67 -25.80 -7.68 -9.81
N VAL A 68 -26.76 -8.30 -10.50
CA VAL A 68 -26.71 -9.71 -10.93
C VAL A 68 -27.12 -9.76 -12.41
N LEU A 69 -26.44 -10.57 -13.22
CA LEU A 69 -26.74 -10.73 -14.65
C LEU A 69 -27.59 -11.97 -14.90
N CYS A 70 -28.51 -11.90 -15.87
CA CYS A 70 -29.20 -13.08 -16.39
C CYS A 70 -28.39 -13.72 -17.51
N ALA A 71 -28.25 -15.06 -17.48
CA ALA A 71 -27.58 -15.78 -18.56
C ALA A 71 -28.28 -15.55 -19.92
N ALA A 72 -29.61 -15.64 -19.95
CA ALA A 72 -30.44 -15.33 -21.12
C ALA A 72 -31.00 -13.89 -21.03
N PRO A 73 -31.37 -13.25 -22.16
CA PRO A 73 -32.01 -11.94 -22.14
C PRO A 73 -33.34 -11.99 -21.36
N PRO A 74 -33.47 -11.24 -20.24
CA PRO A 74 -34.66 -11.30 -19.41
C PRO A 74 -35.78 -10.38 -19.95
N ASP A 75 -37.01 -10.68 -19.57
CA ASP A 75 -38.13 -9.76 -19.75
C ASP A 75 -38.05 -8.64 -18.72
N LEU A 76 -37.73 -7.43 -19.18
CA LEU A 76 -37.53 -6.25 -18.33
C LEU A 76 -38.82 -5.82 -17.62
N ASP A 77 -39.99 -6.05 -18.22
CA ASP A 77 -41.27 -5.68 -17.62
C ASP A 77 -41.63 -6.65 -16.50
N ALA A 78 -41.37 -7.94 -16.69
CA ALA A 78 -41.49 -8.94 -15.62
C ALA A 78 -40.54 -8.65 -14.44
N LEU A 79 -39.31 -8.21 -14.71
CA LEU A 79 -38.36 -7.83 -13.67
C LEU A 79 -38.79 -6.58 -12.88
N GLU A 80 -39.35 -5.58 -13.58
CA GLU A 80 -39.91 -4.37 -12.96
C GLU A 80 -41.10 -4.72 -12.06
N GLN A 81 -42.01 -5.56 -12.53
CA GLN A 81 -43.16 -6.04 -11.75
C GLN A 81 -42.75 -6.89 -10.54
N ALA A 82 -41.73 -7.73 -10.69
CA ALA A 82 -41.19 -8.54 -9.60
C ALA A 82 -40.33 -7.74 -8.60
N GLY A 83 -40.08 -6.45 -8.86
CA GLY A 83 -39.24 -5.60 -8.00
C GLY A 83 -37.77 -6.04 -7.92
N ARG A 84 -37.27 -6.80 -8.90
CA ARG A 84 -35.90 -7.33 -8.94
C ARG A 84 -34.89 -6.29 -9.40
N ALA A 85 -34.65 -5.31 -8.53
CA ALA A 85 -33.72 -4.21 -8.77
C ALA A 85 -32.26 -4.67 -8.98
N ASP A 86 -31.89 -5.81 -8.41
CA ASP A 86 -30.59 -6.49 -8.57
C ASP A 86 -30.33 -6.91 -10.04
N LEU A 87 -31.31 -7.57 -10.67
CA LEU A 87 -31.20 -8.00 -12.07
C LEU A 87 -31.30 -6.83 -13.04
N LEU A 88 -32.18 -5.85 -12.75
CA LEU A 88 -32.26 -4.62 -13.53
C LEU A 88 -30.97 -3.80 -13.46
N ALA A 89 -30.28 -3.78 -12.31
CA ALA A 89 -28.98 -3.14 -12.16
C ALA A 89 -27.88 -3.85 -12.96
N GLY A 90 -27.89 -5.19 -13.00
CA GLY A 90 -26.98 -5.96 -13.85
C GLY A 90 -27.20 -5.70 -15.34
N GLU A 91 -28.44 -5.82 -15.81
CA GLU A 91 -28.77 -5.55 -17.22
C GLU A 91 -28.51 -4.08 -17.61
N ALA A 92 -28.75 -3.12 -16.72
CA ALA A 92 -28.40 -1.71 -16.97
C ALA A 92 -26.89 -1.52 -17.19
N GLN A 93 -26.05 -2.18 -16.38
CA GLN A 93 -24.59 -2.16 -16.60
C GLN A 93 -24.21 -2.82 -17.92
N LEU A 94 -24.85 -3.94 -18.27
CA LEU A 94 -24.62 -4.64 -19.54
C LEU A 94 -24.98 -3.77 -20.74
N GLU A 95 -26.14 -3.12 -20.71
CA GLU A 95 -26.60 -2.16 -21.74
C GLU A 95 -25.60 -1.00 -21.92
N GLU A 96 -25.11 -0.43 -20.82
CA GLU A 96 -24.10 0.63 -20.85
C GLU A 96 -22.82 0.17 -21.57
N ARG A 97 -22.35 -1.06 -21.29
CA ARG A 97 -21.18 -1.64 -21.98
C ARG A 97 -21.44 -1.91 -23.46
N ILE A 98 -22.61 -2.45 -23.79
CA ILE A 98 -23.01 -2.72 -25.18
C ILE A 98 -23.14 -1.42 -25.99
N ALA A 99 -23.60 -0.34 -25.35
CA ALA A 99 -23.69 0.98 -25.98
C ALA A 99 -22.30 1.56 -26.30
N GLY A 100 -21.31 1.31 -25.44
CA GLY A 100 -19.91 1.71 -25.66
C GLY A 100 -19.15 0.88 -26.70
N ALA A 101 -19.76 -0.16 -27.28
CA ALA A 101 -19.09 -1.03 -28.25
C ALA A 101 -18.95 -0.36 -29.62
N VAL A 102 -17.76 -0.46 -30.21
CA VAL A 102 -17.52 -0.05 -31.60
C VAL A 102 -18.12 -1.09 -32.53
N ARG A 103 -19.02 -0.66 -33.42
CA ARG A 103 -19.73 -1.56 -34.34
C ARG A 103 -19.27 -1.34 -35.77
N ARG A 104 -18.96 -2.42 -36.49
CA ARG A 104 -18.62 -2.37 -37.92
C ARG A 104 -19.21 -3.60 -38.63
N GLY A 105 -20.18 -3.38 -39.50
CA GLY A 105 -20.89 -4.47 -40.17
C GLY A 105 -21.64 -5.36 -39.17
N THR A 106 -21.35 -6.66 -39.18
CA THR A 106 -21.97 -7.67 -38.30
C THR A 106 -21.23 -7.89 -36.97
N VAL A 107 -20.14 -7.15 -36.72
CA VAL A 107 -19.25 -7.35 -35.57
C VAL A 107 -19.32 -6.15 -34.62
N ALA A 108 -19.24 -6.43 -33.32
CA ALA A 108 -19.05 -5.45 -32.26
C ALA A 108 -17.73 -5.72 -31.51
N ALA A 109 -17.08 -4.66 -31.05
CA ALA A 109 -15.83 -4.74 -30.33
C ALA A 109 -15.76 -3.79 -29.13
N LEU A 110 -15.13 -4.23 -28.05
CA LEU A 110 -14.84 -3.44 -26.85
C LEU A 110 -13.39 -3.61 -26.44
N ALA A 111 -12.71 -2.52 -26.13
CA ALA A 111 -11.35 -2.54 -25.62
C ALA A 111 -11.33 -2.63 -24.09
N GLY A 112 -10.29 -3.25 -23.55
CA GLY A 112 -10.10 -3.40 -22.12
C GLY A 112 -8.71 -3.94 -21.76
N TRP A 113 -8.55 -4.25 -20.49
CA TRP A 113 -7.31 -4.79 -19.92
C TRP A 113 -7.58 -6.16 -19.31
N CYS A 114 -6.68 -7.11 -19.58
CA CYS A 114 -6.71 -8.46 -19.03
C CYS A 114 -5.31 -8.84 -18.54
N PRO A 115 -5.16 -9.55 -17.40
CA PRO A 115 -3.90 -10.16 -17.03
C PRO A 115 -3.40 -11.07 -18.17
N ALA A 116 -2.14 -10.96 -18.55
CA ALA A 116 -1.57 -11.66 -19.71
C ALA A 116 -1.71 -13.19 -19.61
N ALA A 117 -1.64 -13.74 -18.38
CA ALA A 117 -1.85 -15.17 -18.12
C ALA A 117 -3.31 -15.63 -18.32
N GLU A 118 -4.28 -14.72 -18.18
CA GLU A 118 -5.72 -15.01 -18.27
C GLU A 118 -6.27 -14.78 -19.69
N VAL A 119 -5.49 -14.20 -20.60
CA VAL A 119 -5.91 -13.92 -22.00
C VAL A 119 -6.30 -15.20 -22.73
N HIS A 120 -5.45 -16.23 -22.71
CA HIS A 120 -5.71 -17.49 -23.40
C HIS A 120 -6.90 -18.28 -22.79
N PRO A 121 -6.97 -18.49 -21.46
CA PRO A 121 -8.14 -19.13 -20.83
C PRO A 121 -9.45 -18.42 -21.14
N THR A 122 -9.45 -17.08 -21.15
CA THR A 122 -10.65 -16.28 -21.42
C THR A 122 -11.04 -16.35 -22.89
N ALA A 123 -10.07 -16.28 -23.80
CA ALA A 123 -10.32 -16.45 -25.23
C ALA A 123 -10.96 -17.81 -25.54
N ALA A 124 -10.50 -18.90 -24.90
CA ALA A 124 -11.06 -20.23 -25.06
C ALA A 124 -12.51 -20.38 -24.54
N ARG A 125 -12.96 -19.52 -23.63
CA ARG A 125 -14.37 -19.49 -23.17
C ARG A 125 -15.28 -18.75 -24.13
N LEU A 126 -14.72 -17.90 -24.99
CA LEU A 126 -15.47 -17.07 -25.93
C LEU A 126 -15.62 -17.74 -27.30
N THR A 127 -14.79 -18.73 -27.62
CA THR A 127 -14.81 -19.42 -28.93
C THR A 127 -16.15 -20.10 -29.21
N ASP A 128 -16.81 -20.66 -28.20
CA ASP A 128 -18.08 -21.40 -28.36
C ASP A 128 -19.24 -20.53 -28.85
N ILE A 129 -19.15 -19.21 -28.64
CA ILE A 129 -20.15 -18.20 -29.01
C ILE A 129 -19.69 -17.31 -30.18
N GLY A 130 -18.59 -17.69 -30.84
CA GLY A 130 -17.98 -16.96 -31.95
C GLY A 130 -17.24 -15.69 -31.54
N GLY A 131 -16.98 -15.51 -30.24
CA GLY A 131 -16.20 -14.40 -29.70
C GLY A 131 -14.71 -14.71 -29.65
N VAL A 132 -13.89 -13.67 -29.76
CA VAL A 132 -12.43 -13.76 -29.62
C VAL A 132 -11.91 -12.60 -28.79
N LEU A 133 -10.87 -12.88 -27.99
CA LEU A 133 -10.12 -11.88 -27.25
C LEU A 133 -8.81 -11.63 -27.99
N VAL A 134 -8.71 -10.48 -28.67
CA VAL A 134 -7.55 -10.13 -29.51
C VAL A 134 -6.58 -9.25 -28.71
N PRO A 135 -5.30 -9.61 -28.57
CA PRO A 135 -4.30 -8.72 -28.00
C PRO A 135 -4.10 -7.49 -28.88
N LEU A 136 -4.15 -6.31 -28.28
CA LEU A 136 -3.85 -5.03 -28.92
C LEU A 136 -2.48 -4.51 -28.47
N PRO A 137 -1.78 -3.74 -29.32
CA PRO A 137 -0.66 -2.94 -28.85
C PRO A 137 -1.16 -1.88 -27.86
N THR A 138 -0.39 -1.67 -26.79
CA THR A 138 -0.67 -0.62 -25.81
C THR A 138 -0.39 0.75 -26.44
N PRO A 139 -1.38 1.67 -26.53
CA PRO A 139 -1.14 3.00 -27.04
C PRO A 139 -0.14 3.75 -26.13
N GLY A 140 0.73 4.55 -26.75
CA GLY A 140 1.69 5.38 -26.01
C GLY A 140 0.96 6.38 -25.11
N GLY A 141 1.49 6.60 -23.91
CA GLY A 141 0.93 7.55 -22.93
C GLY A 141 -0.28 7.05 -22.14
N THR A 142 -0.68 5.77 -22.28
CA THR A 142 -1.72 5.17 -21.44
C THR A 142 -1.09 4.24 -20.40
N ASP A 143 -1.24 4.57 -19.13
CA ASP A 143 -0.77 3.71 -18.05
C ASP A 143 -1.67 2.48 -17.88
N PRO A 144 -1.12 1.26 -17.99
CA PRO A 144 -1.86 0.04 -17.71
C PRO A 144 -2.30 -0.01 -16.23
N PRO A 145 -3.45 -0.64 -15.93
CA PRO A 145 -3.91 -0.80 -14.57
C PRO A 145 -3.02 -1.80 -13.78
N THR A 146 -2.77 -1.49 -12.51
CA THR A 146 -1.93 -2.30 -11.63
C THR A 146 -2.77 -3.36 -10.91
N LEU A 147 -2.36 -4.62 -11.03
CA LEU A 147 -2.83 -5.73 -10.20
C LEU A 147 -1.67 -6.32 -9.41
N LEU A 148 -1.72 -6.23 -8.08
CA LEU A 148 -0.74 -6.89 -7.19
C LEU A 148 -1.27 -8.26 -6.74
N ARG A 149 -0.59 -9.34 -7.11
CA ARG A 149 -0.84 -10.69 -6.59
C ARG A 149 0.12 -11.00 -5.46
N PHE A 150 -0.41 -11.16 -4.25
CA PHE A 150 0.39 -11.50 -3.08
C PHE A 150 0.53 -13.02 -2.92
N ALA A 151 1.74 -13.53 -3.16
CA ALA A 151 2.09 -14.91 -2.89
C ALA A 151 2.40 -15.11 -1.39
N GLY A 152 1.73 -16.09 -0.77
CA GLY A 152 1.96 -16.48 0.63
C GLY A 152 1.23 -15.60 1.68
N PRO A 153 1.15 -16.08 2.92
CA PRO A 153 0.44 -15.38 4.00
C PRO A 153 1.15 -14.10 4.45
N VAL A 154 2.48 -14.06 4.41
CA VAL A 154 3.29 -12.92 4.89
C VAL A 154 3.11 -11.67 4.02
N ARG A 155 3.28 -11.75 2.69
CA ARG A 155 3.06 -10.58 1.81
C ARG A 155 1.62 -10.06 1.88
N ARG A 156 0.65 -10.96 2.04
CA ARG A 156 -0.77 -10.59 2.20
C ARG A 156 -1.05 -9.80 3.47
N SER A 157 -0.32 -10.06 4.56
CA SER A 157 -0.53 -9.33 5.82
C SER A 157 -0.03 -7.89 5.75
N PHE A 158 0.98 -7.61 4.93
CA PHE A 158 1.53 -6.26 4.73
C PHE A 158 0.84 -5.47 3.61
N ALA A 159 0.06 -6.13 2.74
CA ALA A 159 -0.68 -5.47 1.66
C ALA A 159 -1.54 -4.27 2.07
N PRO A 160 -2.21 -4.27 3.26
CA PRO A 160 -2.98 -3.10 3.70
C PRO A 160 -2.13 -1.83 3.88
N LEU A 161 -0.85 -1.94 4.27
CA LEU A 161 0.00 -0.76 4.45
C LEU A 161 0.15 0.00 3.12
N VAL A 162 0.54 -0.71 2.06
CA VAL A 162 0.75 -0.10 0.75
C VAL A 162 -0.57 0.40 0.15
N ARG A 163 -1.65 -0.39 0.28
CA ARG A 163 -2.97 -0.02 -0.27
C ARG A 163 -3.59 1.21 0.38
N THR A 164 -3.27 1.47 1.65
CA THR A 164 -3.76 2.66 2.36
C THR A 164 -3.04 3.92 1.90
N TYR A 165 -1.78 3.81 1.48
CA TYR A 165 -1.04 4.93 0.88
C TYR A 165 -1.54 5.25 -0.53
N GLY A 166 -1.69 4.25 -1.39
CA GLY A 166 -2.15 4.44 -2.75
C GLY A 166 -1.98 3.21 -3.64
N THR A 167 -2.31 3.36 -4.92
CA THR A 167 -2.06 2.31 -5.91
C THR A 167 -0.65 2.44 -6.45
N VAL A 168 0.10 1.34 -6.41
CA VAL A 168 1.48 1.27 -6.95
C VAL A 168 1.46 1.48 -8.47
N PRO A 169 2.30 2.36 -9.03
CA PRO A 169 2.46 2.48 -10.49
C PRO A 169 2.84 1.16 -11.15
N TYR A 170 2.38 0.93 -12.37
CA TYR A 170 2.58 -0.37 -13.02
C TYR A 170 4.06 -0.68 -13.34
N ALA A 171 4.86 0.36 -13.61
CA ALA A 171 6.28 0.21 -13.90
C ALA A 171 7.13 -0.08 -12.63
N ASP A 172 6.57 0.19 -11.45
CA ASP A 172 7.30 0.16 -10.20
C ASP A 172 7.40 -1.23 -9.58
N VAL A 173 8.42 -1.38 -8.73
CA VAL A 173 8.62 -2.59 -7.93
C VAL A 173 7.60 -2.63 -6.78
N ASP A 174 7.05 -3.81 -6.49
CA ASP A 174 6.17 -4.01 -5.34
C ASP A 174 6.93 -3.80 -4.01
N PRO A 175 6.64 -2.73 -3.24
CA PRO A 175 7.35 -2.45 -1.99
C PRO A 175 6.78 -3.26 -0.83
N THR A 176 5.72 -4.06 -1.00
CA THR A 176 4.92 -4.59 0.13
C THR A 176 5.74 -5.32 1.19
N LEU A 177 6.71 -6.14 0.76
CA LEU A 177 7.58 -6.85 1.69
C LEU A 177 8.63 -5.93 2.35
N PRO A 178 9.46 -5.16 1.60
CA PRO A 178 10.42 -4.26 2.23
C PRO A 178 9.75 -3.21 3.13
N ALA A 179 8.61 -2.65 2.69
CA ALA A 179 7.73 -1.80 3.49
C ALA A 179 7.39 -2.44 4.84
N GLY A 180 6.81 -3.65 4.80
CA GLY A 180 6.45 -4.40 6.00
C GLY A 180 7.61 -4.66 6.95
N ILE A 181 8.80 -4.99 6.43
CA ILE A 181 10.00 -5.20 7.26
C ILE A 181 10.45 -3.89 7.91
N VAL A 182 10.52 -2.81 7.14
CA VAL A 182 10.94 -1.50 7.65
C VAL A 182 9.96 -0.99 8.70
N TYR A 183 8.66 -1.13 8.47
CA TYR A 183 7.62 -0.84 9.45
C TYR A 183 7.84 -1.59 10.76
N VAL A 184 8.04 -2.91 10.69
CA VAL A 184 8.25 -3.77 11.86
C VAL A 184 9.51 -3.36 12.64
N VAL A 185 10.59 -2.99 11.95
CA VAL A 185 11.82 -2.49 12.57
C VAL A 185 11.59 -1.16 13.28
N MET A 186 10.94 -0.19 12.62
CA MET A 186 10.64 1.12 13.22
C MET A 186 9.71 0.97 14.43
N PHE A 187 8.70 0.12 14.33
CA PHE A 187 7.80 -0.21 15.43
C PHE A 187 8.55 -0.81 16.61
N GLY A 188 9.44 -1.79 16.38
CA GLY A 188 10.22 -2.42 17.44
C GLY A 188 11.12 -1.43 18.19
N VAL A 189 11.76 -0.50 17.49
CA VAL A 189 12.60 0.54 18.11
C VAL A 189 11.77 1.53 18.95
N MET A 190 10.54 1.84 18.52
CA MET A 190 9.64 2.74 19.26
C MET A 190 8.96 2.06 20.46
N PHE A 191 8.68 0.76 20.36
CA PHE A 191 7.93 -0.03 21.33
C PHE A 191 8.81 -1.18 21.86
N GLY A 192 9.95 -0.82 22.44
CA GLY A 192 11.02 -1.76 22.77
C GLY A 192 10.93 -2.34 24.17
N ASP A 193 10.00 -3.27 24.42
CA ASP A 193 9.89 -4.00 25.69
C ASP A 193 9.68 -5.50 25.43
N ALA A 194 10.45 -6.34 26.12
CA ALA A 194 10.43 -7.79 25.91
C ALA A 194 9.14 -8.47 26.40
N GLY A 195 8.54 -7.95 27.48
CA GLY A 195 7.27 -8.41 28.02
C GLY A 195 6.10 -8.02 27.12
N HIS A 196 6.03 -6.74 26.72
CA HIS A 196 5.01 -6.26 25.79
C HIS A 196 5.15 -6.89 24.39
N GLY A 197 6.38 -7.08 23.90
CA GLY A 197 6.67 -7.84 22.68
C GLY A 197 6.19 -9.30 22.77
N GLY A 198 6.41 -9.94 23.94
CA GLY A 198 5.87 -11.26 24.24
C GLY A 198 4.34 -11.32 24.20
N LEU A 199 3.64 -10.30 24.71
CA LEU A 199 2.18 -10.19 24.59
C LEU A 199 1.72 -10.09 23.13
N LEU A 200 2.43 -9.33 22.30
CA LEU A 200 2.14 -9.26 20.85
C LEU A 200 2.37 -10.61 20.16
N LEU A 201 3.44 -11.32 20.51
CA LEU A 201 3.69 -12.68 19.99
C LEU A 201 2.59 -13.66 20.40
N LEU A 202 2.11 -13.58 21.65
CA LEU A 202 0.97 -14.37 22.11
C LEU A 202 -0.30 -14.01 21.33
N ALA A 203 -0.57 -12.73 21.12
CA ALA A 203 -1.70 -12.28 20.31
C ALA A 203 -1.60 -12.78 18.86
N ALA A 204 -0.41 -12.76 18.26
CA ALA A 204 -0.15 -13.29 16.93
C ALA A 204 -0.39 -14.81 16.86
N LEU A 205 0.02 -15.56 17.89
CA LEU A 205 -0.23 -16.99 18.00
C LEU A 205 -1.75 -17.27 18.10
N LEU A 206 -2.47 -16.54 18.94
CA LEU A 206 -3.92 -16.64 19.07
C LEU A 206 -4.65 -16.37 17.74
N LEU A 207 -4.21 -15.35 16.99
CA LEU A 207 -4.71 -15.07 15.63
C LEU A 207 -4.40 -16.21 14.66
N TYR A 208 -3.20 -16.78 14.71
CA TYR A 208 -2.79 -17.93 13.89
C TYR A 208 -3.68 -19.15 14.15
N LEU A 209 -3.94 -19.46 15.42
CA LEU A 209 -4.85 -20.53 15.86
C LEU A 209 -6.34 -20.23 15.60
N GLY A 210 -6.69 -18.99 15.22
CA GLY A 210 -8.07 -18.58 14.96
C GLY A 210 -8.93 -18.47 16.23
N ARG A 211 -8.32 -18.18 17.38
CA ARG A 211 -9.01 -18.00 18.66
C ARG A 211 -8.84 -16.58 19.19
N PRO A 212 -9.92 -15.92 19.66
CA PRO A 212 -11.35 -16.29 19.57
C PRO A 212 -11.92 -16.19 18.14
N ARG A 213 -12.99 -16.96 17.85
CA ARG A 213 -13.67 -16.98 16.53
C ARG A 213 -14.11 -15.58 16.04
N ARG A 214 -14.34 -14.64 16.96
CA ARG A 214 -14.65 -13.23 16.65
C ARG A 214 -13.53 -12.54 15.86
N LEU A 215 -12.27 -12.96 16.03
CA LEU A 215 -11.10 -12.41 15.35
C LEU A 215 -10.70 -13.20 14.09
N ALA A 216 -11.52 -14.16 13.65
CA ALA A 216 -11.30 -14.90 12.40
C ALA A 216 -11.05 -14.00 11.17
N PRO A 217 -11.73 -12.85 10.95
CA PRO A 217 -11.40 -11.98 9.82
C PRO A 217 -9.99 -11.37 9.92
N LEU A 218 -9.50 -11.13 11.14
CA LEU A 218 -8.17 -10.57 11.42
C LEU A 218 -7.05 -11.62 11.37
N ARG A 219 -7.38 -12.92 11.19
CA ARG A 219 -6.36 -13.98 11.06
C ARG A 219 -5.31 -13.64 10.01
N ARG A 220 -5.68 -12.94 8.94
CA ARG A 220 -4.73 -12.55 7.86
C ARG A 220 -3.58 -11.66 8.35
N LEU A 221 -3.73 -11.00 9.50
CA LEU A 221 -2.74 -10.08 10.07
C LEU A 221 -1.75 -10.77 11.03
N TRP A 222 -1.90 -12.07 11.31
CA TRP A 222 -1.00 -12.77 12.24
C TRP A 222 0.50 -12.59 11.93
N PRO A 223 0.98 -12.62 10.66
CA PRO A 223 2.41 -12.46 10.38
C PRO A 223 2.88 -11.04 10.65
N PHE A 224 2.01 -10.05 10.47
CA PHE A 224 2.30 -8.65 10.77
C PHE A 224 2.48 -8.45 12.28
N VAL A 225 1.53 -8.95 13.08
CA VAL A 225 1.60 -8.88 14.55
C VAL A 225 2.77 -9.68 15.09
N ALA A 226 3.05 -10.86 14.52
CA ALA A 226 4.22 -11.68 14.90
C ALA A 226 5.54 -10.95 14.61
N GLY A 227 5.66 -10.30 13.45
CA GLY A 227 6.83 -9.50 13.11
C GLY A 227 7.03 -8.35 14.09
N ALA A 228 5.97 -7.57 14.35
CA ALA A 228 6.01 -6.46 15.30
C ALA A 228 6.38 -6.92 16.72
N GLY A 229 5.78 -8.02 17.20
CA GLY A 229 6.09 -8.61 18.50
C GLY A 229 7.52 -9.12 18.59
N LEU A 230 8.04 -9.77 17.55
CA LEU A 230 9.43 -10.23 17.49
C LEU A 230 10.41 -9.05 17.54
N ALA A 231 10.19 -8.01 16.72
CA ALA A 231 11.05 -6.84 16.70
C ALA A 231 11.02 -6.07 18.02
N SER A 232 9.84 -5.89 18.61
CA SER A 232 9.65 -5.30 19.95
C SER A 232 10.37 -6.12 21.02
N THR A 233 10.28 -7.45 20.96
CA THR A 233 10.98 -8.32 21.92
C THR A 233 12.49 -8.21 21.80
N LEU A 234 13.02 -8.21 20.56
CA LEU A 234 14.45 -8.05 20.30
C LEU A 234 14.98 -6.68 20.74
N ALA A 235 14.21 -5.61 20.50
CA ALA A 235 14.54 -4.27 20.96
C ALA A 235 14.49 -4.17 22.50
N GLY A 236 13.48 -4.74 23.14
CA GLY A 236 13.38 -4.80 24.60
C GLY A 236 14.52 -5.59 25.26
N ILE A 237 14.95 -6.70 24.64
CA ILE A 237 16.15 -7.42 25.07
C ILE A 237 17.42 -6.55 24.94
N ALA A 238 17.51 -5.75 23.87
CA ALA A 238 18.63 -4.83 23.70
C ALA A 238 18.62 -3.69 24.72
N TYR A 239 17.44 -3.19 25.10
CA TYR A 239 17.25 -2.13 26.10
C TYR A 239 17.31 -2.64 27.55
N GLY A 240 17.05 -3.92 27.78
CA GLY A 240 16.94 -4.53 29.11
C GLY A 240 15.57 -4.33 29.77
N GLU A 241 14.52 -4.05 28.99
CA GLU A 241 13.17 -3.74 29.48
C GLU A 241 12.25 -4.98 29.39
N PHE A 242 11.55 -5.28 30.48
CA PHE A 242 10.55 -6.35 30.56
C PHE A 242 9.39 -5.91 31.47
N PHE A 243 8.28 -5.48 30.86
CA PHE A 243 7.20 -4.76 31.56
C PHE A 243 7.75 -3.56 32.37
N GLY A 244 8.62 -2.78 31.73
CA GLY A 244 9.41 -1.72 32.35
C GLY A 244 10.76 -2.18 32.95
N PRO A 245 11.39 -1.34 33.81
CA PRO A 245 12.72 -1.56 34.39
C PRO A 245 12.69 -2.57 35.56
N THR A 246 12.13 -3.75 35.33
CA THR A 246 11.96 -4.79 36.36
C THR A 246 13.27 -5.46 36.79
N GLY A 247 14.37 -5.23 36.07
CA GLY A 247 15.69 -5.82 36.33
C GLY A 247 15.80 -7.31 35.99
N VAL A 248 14.77 -7.88 35.34
CA VAL A 248 14.74 -9.30 34.93
C VAL A 248 15.73 -9.58 33.80
N LEU A 249 15.92 -8.62 32.90
CA LEU A 249 16.89 -8.71 31.81
C LEU A 249 18.09 -7.77 32.05
N PRO A 250 19.33 -8.22 31.73
CA PRO A 250 20.47 -7.33 31.71
C PRO A 250 20.38 -6.36 30.53
N VAL A 251 20.85 -5.12 30.71
CA VAL A 251 20.98 -4.14 29.63
C VAL A 251 22.10 -4.59 28.69
N LEU A 252 21.74 -5.14 27.52
CA LEU A 252 22.71 -5.67 26.56
C LEU A 252 23.32 -4.61 25.64
N TRP A 253 22.57 -3.55 25.32
CA TRP A 253 23.02 -2.49 24.42
C TRP A 253 22.97 -1.09 25.04
N LEU A 254 21.77 -0.61 25.37
CA LEU A 254 21.58 0.78 25.78
C LEU A 254 20.33 0.93 26.64
N ASN A 255 20.47 1.56 27.81
CA ASN A 255 19.32 2.03 28.58
C ASN A 255 18.82 3.35 27.95
N PRO A 256 17.56 3.40 27.44
CA PRO A 256 17.01 4.59 26.79
C PRO A 256 17.10 5.85 27.66
N LEU A 257 16.81 5.74 28.95
CA LEU A 257 16.71 6.89 29.86
C LEU A 257 18.08 7.44 30.26
N ASP A 258 19.09 6.57 30.39
CA ASP A 258 20.45 7.00 30.77
C ASP A 258 21.19 7.67 29.61
N GLN A 259 20.87 7.29 28.37
CA GLN A 259 21.63 7.71 27.19
C GLN A 259 20.73 8.21 26.04
N PRO A 260 19.89 9.23 26.26
CA PRO A 260 18.92 9.72 25.27
C PRO A 260 19.59 10.23 24.00
N MET A 261 20.77 10.86 24.11
CA MET A 261 21.52 11.34 22.94
C MET A 261 22.03 10.21 22.04
N ARG A 262 22.38 9.05 22.62
CA ARG A 262 22.84 7.89 21.84
C ARG A 262 21.66 7.19 21.16
N LEU A 263 20.51 7.10 21.84
CA LEU A 263 19.27 6.61 21.21
C LEU A 263 18.83 7.53 20.06
N LEU A 264 18.88 8.84 20.25
CA LEU A 264 18.62 9.82 19.20
C LEU A 264 19.57 9.66 18.01
N ALA A 265 20.88 9.56 18.27
CA ALA A 265 21.87 9.34 17.22
C ALA A 265 21.63 8.01 16.47
N ALA A 266 21.32 6.93 17.18
CA ALA A 266 21.01 5.63 16.59
C ALA A 266 19.72 5.66 15.75
N ALA A 267 18.67 6.35 16.22
CA ALA A 267 17.42 6.53 15.49
C ALA A 267 17.61 7.33 14.19
N VAL A 268 18.36 8.43 14.25
CA VAL A 268 18.68 9.24 13.06
C VAL A 268 19.58 8.45 12.10
N ALA A 269 20.55 7.69 12.61
CA ALA A 269 21.39 6.81 11.78
C ALA A 269 20.59 5.70 11.09
N LEU A 270 19.68 5.04 11.83
CA LEU A 270 18.75 4.07 11.26
C LEU A 270 17.88 4.72 10.18
N GLY A 271 17.34 5.91 10.45
CA GLY A 271 16.59 6.71 9.49
C GLY A 271 17.38 7.03 8.22
N ALA A 272 18.65 7.41 8.36
CA ALA A 272 19.54 7.66 7.23
C ALA A 272 19.78 6.39 6.38
N VAL A 273 19.93 5.23 7.03
CA VAL A 273 20.04 3.93 6.34
C VAL A 273 18.74 3.58 5.60
N LEU A 274 17.59 3.77 6.24
CA LEU A 274 16.27 3.53 5.63
C LEU A 274 16.03 4.46 4.43
N LEU A 275 16.39 5.73 4.54
CA LEU A 275 16.34 6.68 3.43
C LEU A 275 17.27 6.28 2.29
N ALA A 276 18.49 5.81 2.58
CA ALA A 276 19.42 5.29 1.58
C ALA A 276 18.82 4.09 0.82
N LEU A 277 18.17 3.17 1.54
CA LEU A 277 17.47 2.03 0.94
C LEU A 277 16.29 2.51 0.06
N SER A 278 15.53 3.50 0.51
CA SER A 278 14.44 4.10 -0.28
C SER A 278 14.96 4.75 -1.57
N TYR A 279 16.07 5.48 -1.52
CA TYR A 279 16.74 6.01 -2.72
C TYR A 279 17.20 4.88 -3.65
N GLY A 280 17.70 3.77 -3.09
CA GLY A 280 18.06 2.58 -3.87
C GLY A 280 16.87 2.01 -4.66
N VAL A 281 15.71 1.87 -4.01
CA VAL A 281 14.47 1.44 -4.70
C VAL A 281 13.98 2.51 -5.69
N GLY A 282 14.06 3.79 -5.32
CA GLY A 282 13.72 4.92 -6.18
C GLY A 282 14.49 4.91 -7.50
N ILE A 283 15.82 4.70 -7.46
CA ILE A 283 16.66 4.57 -8.66
C ILE A 283 16.19 3.43 -9.57
N VAL A 284 15.87 2.27 -8.98
CA VAL A 284 15.37 1.12 -9.74
C VAL A 284 14.03 1.42 -10.40
N ASN A 285 13.14 2.13 -9.73
CA ASN A 285 11.85 2.55 -10.28
C ASN A 285 12.03 3.58 -11.41
N ARG A 286 12.80 4.67 -11.20
CA ARG A 286 13.03 5.70 -12.22
C ARG A 286 13.67 5.15 -13.49
N TRP A 287 14.59 4.18 -13.35
CA TRP A 287 15.18 3.48 -14.49
C TRP A 287 14.14 2.74 -15.31
N ARG A 288 13.15 2.12 -14.65
CA ARG A 288 12.11 1.33 -15.32
C ARG A 288 11.05 2.18 -16.00
N GLU A 289 10.71 3.33 -15.44
CA GLU A 289 9.71 4.22 -16.00
C GLU A 289 10.18 4.96 -17.26
N GLY A 290 11.39 5.54 -17.20
CA GLY A 290 11.87 6.49 -18.22
C GLY A 290 13.28 6.21 -18.74
N GLY A 291 13.89 5.10 -18.33
CA GLY A 291 15.25 4.74 -18.73
C GLY A 291 16.36 5.42 -17.91
N PRO A 292 17.63 5.30 -18.36
CA PRO A 292 18.79 5.73 -17.58
C PRO A 292 18.90 7.25 -17.42
N ALA A 293 18.40 8.02 -18.39
CA ALA A 293 18.40 9.48 -18.29
C ALA A 293 17.48 9.97 -17.15
N ASN A 294 16.26 9.43 -17.08
CA ASN A 294 15.33 9.76 -15.99
C ASN A 294 15.92 9.36 -14.62
N ALA A 295 16.53 8.17 -14.52
CA ALA A 295 17.19 7.72 -13.30
C ALA A 295 18.35 8.62 -12.86
N LEU A 296 19.11 9.19 -13.81
CA LEU A 296 20.26 10.04 -13.50
C LEU A 296 19.83 11.41 -12.97
N TYR A 297 18.86 12.05 -13.62
CA TYR A 297 18.50 13.45 -13.38
C TYR A 297 17.37 13.65 -12.36
N ALA A 298 16.55 12.64 -12.09
CA ALA A 298 15.44 12.75 -11.14
C ALA A 298 15.93 12.99 -9.69
N ALA A 299 15.24 13.85 -8.95
CA ALA A 299 15.52 14.13 -7.54
C ALA A 299 15.23 12.94 -6.60
N SER A 300 14.44 11.97 -7.04
CA SER A 300 14.24 10.67 -6.39
C SER A 300 15.23 9.59 -6.86
N GLY A 301 16.00 9.87 -7.91
CA GLY A 301 16.96 8.97 -8.53
C GLY A 301 18.40 9.19 -8.06
N ILE A 302 19.36 9.03 -8.97
CA ILE A 302 20.81 9.08 -8.68
C ILE A 302 21.23 10.48 -8.23
N ALA A 303 20.70 11.54 -8.84
CA ALA A 303 21.00 12.91 -8.44
C ALA A 303 20.65 13.17 -6.96
N GLY A 304 19.44 12.77 -6.54
CA GLY A 304 19.00 12.88 -5.15
C GLY A 304 19.80 12.00 -4.19
N ALA A 305 20.09 10.76 -4.59
CA ALA A 305 20.89 9.83 -3.79
C ALA A 305 22.33 10.33 -3.60
N ALA A 306 22.93 10.91 -4.65
CA ALA A 306 24.27 11.53 -4.59
C ALA A 306 24.26 12.76 -3.68
N LEU A 307 23.23 13.61 -3.77
CA LEU A 307 23.06 14.75 -2.87
C LEU A 307 22.93 14.30 -1.40
N PHE A 308 22.09 13.30 -1.13
CA PHE A 308 21.89 12.73 0.20
C PHE A 308 23.19 12.13 0.77
N LEU A 309 23.86 11.26 0.01
CA LEU A 309 25.10 10.62 0.45
C LEU A 309 26.23 11.63 0.59
N GLY A 310 26.32 12.61 -0.30
CA GLY A 310 27.29 13.70 -0.24
C GLY A 310 27.13 14.54 1.02
N LEU A 311 25.90 14.93 1.35
CA LEU A 311 25.60 15.66 2.59
C LEU A 311 25.92 14.80 3.84
N ALA A 312 25.57 13.51 3.83
CA ALA A 312 25.89 12.60 4.92
C ALA A 312 27.40 12.45 5.13
N LEU A 313 28.17 12.30 4.05
CA LEU A 313 29.65 12.24 4.10
C LEU A 313 30.27 13.56 4.55
N LEU A 314 29.68 14.69 4.15
CA LEU A 314 30.13 16.01 4.58
C LEU A 314 29.99 16.16 6.09
N VAL A 315 28.81 15.83 6.62
CA VAL A 315 28.53 15.86 8.07
C VAL A 315 29.43 14.87 8.82
N ALA A 316 29.56 13.63 8.33
CA ALA A 316 30.44 12.63 8.93
C ALA A 316 31.92 13.07 8.93
N GLY A 317 32.40 13.63 7.81
CA GLY A 317 33.77 14.12 7.67
C GLY A 317 34.07 15.28 8.62
N ALA A 318 33.11 16.19 8.82
CA ALA A 318 33.21 17.27 9.79
C ALA A 318 33.27 16.74 11.23
N HIS A 319 32.41 15.78 11.59
CA HIS A 319 32.42 15.16 12.93
C HIS A 319 33.67 14.33 13.21
N LEU A 320 34.21 13.63 12.22
CA LEU A 320 35.42 12.79 12.34
C LEU A 320 36.71 13.61 12.23
N GLY A 321 36.65 14.92 11.96
CA GLY A 321 37.82 15.78 11.76
C GLY A 321 38.64 15.43 10.51
N ARG A 322 38.07 14.72 9.53
CA ARG A 322 38.76 14.23 8.34
C ARG A 322 38.35 15.02 7.10
N ALA A 323 39.17 16.01 6.74
CA ALA A 323 38.94 16.91 5.62
C ALA A 323 38.69 16.20 4.28
N ALA A 324 39.32 15.05 4.04
CA ALA A 324 39.12 14.27 2.81
C ALA A 324 37.66 13.82 2.61
N TYR A 325 36.99 13.34 3.67
CA TYR A 325 35.57 12.95 3.59
C TYR A 325 34.66 14.17 3.47
N ALA A 326 35.00 15.29 4.13
CA ALA A 326 34.23 16.52 4.04
C ALA A 326 34.28 17.13 2.62
N LEU A 327 35.47 17.19 2.02
CA LEU A 327 35.67 17.68 0.66
C LEU A 327 35.04 16.74 -0.38
N GLY A 328 35.26 15.42 -0.24
CA GLY A 328 34.66 14.43 -1.12
C GLY A 328 33.13 14.42 -1.06
N GLY A 329 32.57 14.51 0.16
CA GLY A 329 31.13 14.62 0.38
C GLY A 329 30.54 15.90 -0.22
N GLY A 330 31.21 17.04 -0.01
CA GLY A 330 30.82 18.32 -0.61
C GLY A 330 30.82 18.29 -2.14
N ALA A 331 31.86 17.73 -2.75
CA ALA A 331 31.94 17.56 -4.20
C ALA A 331 30.81 16.67 -4.75
N LEU A 332 30.53 15.54 -4.08
CA LEU A 332 29.44 14.64 -4.44
C LEU A 332 28.07 15.31 -4.30
N ALA A 333 27.85 16.07 -3.22
CA ALA A 333 26.63 16.82 -3.00
C ALA A 333 26.39 17.88 -4.09
N LEU A 334 27.44 18.63 -4.46
CA LEU A 334 27.37 19.61 -5.54
C LEU A 334 27.09 18.96 -6.90
N THR A 335 27.68 17.80 -7.16
CA THR A 335 27.41 17.04 -8.39
C THR A 335 25.96 16.55 -8.43
N GLY A 336 25.46 15.99 -7.33
CA GLY A 336 24.06 15.59 -7.21
C GLY A 336 23.10 16.76 -7.41
N LEU A 337 23.41 17.92 -6.84
CA LEU A 337 22.62 19.15 -6.99
C LEU A 337 22.64 19.67 -8.43
N ALA A 338 23.80 19.64 -9.09
CA ALA A 338 23.93 20.06 -10.49
C ALA A 338 23.13 19.14 -11.43
N LEU A 339 23.20 17.82 -11.21
CA LEU A 339 22.40 16.85 -11.96
C LEU A 339 20.91 17.08 -11.74
N ALA A 340 20.45 17.17 -10.48
CA ALA A 340 19.05 17.46 -10.17
C ALA A 340 18.59 18.77 -10.84
N GLY A 341 19.42 19.81 -10.78
CA GLY A 341 19.13 21.11 -11.36
C GLY A 341 18.99 21.06 -12.88
N SER A 342 19.87 20.33 -13.56
CA SER A 342 19.78 20.14 -15.01
C SER A 342 18.51 19.39 -15.43
N GLY A 343 18.09 18.36 -14.69
CA GLY A 343 16.83 17.65 -14.95
C GLY A 343 15.58 18.51 -14.74
N LEU A 344 15.62 19.38 -13.73
CA LEU A 344 14.52 20.29 -13.42
C LEU A 344 14.42 21.45 -14.41
N PHE A 345 15.56 21.95 -14.86
CA PHE A 345 15.61 23.02 -15.85
C PHE A 345 15.08 22.55 -17.20
N THR A 346 15.39 21.32 -17.62
CA THR A 346 14.82 20.74 -18.86
C THR A 346 13.34 20.43 -18.75
N ALA A 347 12.85 20.12 -17.54
CA ALA A 347 11.42 19.96 -17.28
C ALA A 347 10.66 21.30 -17.23
N SER A 348 11.36 22.41 -17.00
CA SER A 348 10.79 23.75 -17.00
C SER A 348 10.71 24.30 -18.44
N ALA A 349 9.75 25.20 -18.72
CA ALA A 349 9.51 25.76 -20.07
C ALA A 349 10.66 26.64 -20.65
N GLY A 350 11.85 26.62 -20.06
CA GLY A 350 13.00 27.44 -20.43
C GLY A 350 12.89 28.91 -20.03
N GLY A 351 14.00 29.65 -20.15
CA GLY A 351 14.08 31.08 -19.87
C GLY A 351 14.33 31.47 -18.41
N VAL A 352 14.25 32.78 -18.12
CA VAL A 352 14.52 33.35 -16.79
C VAL A 352 13.53 32.83 -15.74
N GLY A 353 12.25 32.66 -16.12
CA GLY A 353 11.23 32.08 -15.24
C GLY A 353 11.53 30.63 -14.86
N GLY A 354 11.96 29.80 -15.81
CA GLY A 354 12.36 28.41 -15.56
C GLY A 354 13.60 28.30 -14.68
N ALA A 355 14.56 29.22 -14.82
CA ALA A 355 15.74 29.27 -13.95
C ALA A 355 15.38 29.59 -12.49
N VAL A 356 14.48 30.56 -12.27
CA VAL A 356 13.99 30.91 -10.92
C VAL A 356 13.23 29.73 -10.31
N GLN A 357 12.33 29.09 -11.08
CA GLN A 357 11.58 27.92 -10.63
C GLN A 357 12.50 26.76 -10.25
N THR A 358 13.51 26.47 -11.08
CA THR A 358 14.53 25.44 -10.80
C THR A 358 15.28 25.75 -9.51
N GLY A 359 15.67 27.01 -9.29
CA GLY A 359 16.32 27.44 -8.05
C GLY A 359 15.47 27.20 -6.80
N VAL A 360 14.18 27.55 -6.85
CA VAL A 360 13.24 27.31 -5.75
C VAL A 360 13.08 25.82 -5.47
N GLN A 361 12.93 25.00 -6.51
CA GLN A 361 12.75 23.56 -6.34
C GLN A 361 14.04 22.86 -5.88
N LEU A 362 15.24 23.32 -6.28
CA LEU A 362 16.50 22.82 -5.74
C LEU A 362 16.65 23.13 -4.25
N PHE A 363 16.27 24.33 -3.84
CA PHE A 363 16.21 24.70 -2.43
C PHE A 363 15.25 23.77 -1.66
N ASP A 364 14.06 23.51 -2.19
CA ASP A 364 13.12 22.53 -1.62
C ASP A 364 13.74 21.13 -1.49
N VAL A 365 14.43 20.63 -2.53
CA VAL A 365 15.10 19.33 -2.48
C VAL A 365 16.09 19.23 -1.32
N VAL A 366 16.93 20.26 -1.12
CA VAL A 366 17.92 20.28 -0.02
C VAL A 366 17.24 20.34 1.35
N VAL A 367 16.27 21.25 1.52
CA VAL A 367 15.54 21.41 2.80
C VAL A 367 14.75 20.15 3.14
N ARG A 368 14.13 19.52 2.15
CA ARG A 368 13.36 18.28 2.32
C ARG A 368 14.27 17.12 2.73
N ILE A 369 15.47 16.99 2.18
CA ILE A 369 16.43 15.97 2.61
C ILE A 369 16.77 16.14 4.10
N GLY A 370 17.12 17.35 4.53
CA GLY A 370 17.44 17.62 5.93
C GLY A 370 16.26 17.35 6.88
N SER A 371 15.07 17.84 6.51
CA SER A 371 13.84 17.67 7.29
C SER A 371 13.46 16.20 7.46
N ASN A 372 13.60 15.38 6.42
CA ASN A 372 13.28 13.96 6.46
C ASN A 372 14.22 13.21 7.42
N VAL A 373 15.52 13.51 7.42
CA VAL A 373 16.49 12.89 8.35
C VAL A 373 16.14 13.24 9.79
N VAL A 374 15.85 14.52 10.06
CA VAL A 374 15.44 14.98 11.40
C VAL A 374 14.10 14.38 11.83
N SER A 375 13.18 14.08 10.91
CA SER A 375 11.90 13.41 11.19
C SER A 375 12.08 12.05 11.89
N PHE A 376 13.19 11.34 11.65
CA PHE A 376 13.51 10.07 12.32
C PHE A 376 13.92 10.23 13.79
N ALA A 377 14.21 11.44 14.29
CA ALA A 377 14.34 11.71 15.72
C ALA A 377 13.09 11.27 16.51
N ARG A 378 11.95 11.23 15.82
CA ARG A 378 10.68 10.72 16.34
C ARG A 378 10.75 9.26 16.83
N LEU A 379 11.58 8.39 16.22
CA LEU A 379 11.78 7.03 16.72
C LEU A 379 12.31 7.06 18.16
N ALA A 380 13.36 7.85 18.39
CA ALA A 380 13.95 7.99 19.71
C ALA A 380 12.99 8.65 20.71
N ALA A 381 12.27 9.70 20.30
CA ALA A 381 11.31 10.37 21.18
C ALA A 381 10.22 9.42 21.71
N PHE A 382 9.68 8.54 20.85
CA PHE A 382 8.68 7.57 21.28
C PHE A 382 9.27 6.40 22.05
N GLY A 383 10.47 5.93 21.71
CA GLY A 383 11.18 4.94 22.53
C GLY A 383 11.50 5.47 23.94
N LEU A 384 11.89 6.75 24.07
CA LEU A 384 12.09 7.40 25.37
C LEU A 384 10.79 7.55 26.15
N THR A 385 9.69 7.88 25.46
CA THR A 385 8.37 8.00 26.10
C THR A 385 7.91 6.65 26.65
N HIS A 386 8.13 5.58 25.88
CA HIS A 386 7.86 4.20 26.29
C HIS A 386 8.62 3.82 27.56
N ALA A 387 9.94 4.00 27.54
CA ALA A 387 10.80 3.73 28.69
C ALA A 387 10.38 4.57 29.92
N ALA A 388 10.08 5.85 29.73
CA ALA A 388 9.68 6.75 30.81
C ALA A 388 8.33 6.37 31.44
N LEU A 389 7.33 5.97 30.63
CA LEU A 389 6.05 5.52 31.14
C LEU A 389 6.18 4.16 31.87
N GLY A 390 7.03 3.26 31.37
CA GLY A 390 7.40 2.03 32.06
C GLY A 390 8.03 2.29 33.43
N GLU A 391 8.98 3.24 33.51
CA GLU A 391 9.62 3.69 34.75
C GLU A 391 8.60 4.24 35.77
N ILE A 392 7.65 5.05 35.30
CA ILE A 392 6.58 5.63 36.15
C ILE A 392 5.70 4.52 36.74
N VAL A 393 5.29 3.54 35.93
CA VAL A 393 4.47 2.41 36.39
C VAL A 393 5.26 1.56 37.39
N TRP A 394 6.55 1.32 37.14
CA TRP A 394 7.40 0.54 38.01
C TRP A 394 7.63 1.21 39.37
N HIS A 395 8.00 2.50 39.38
CA HIS A 395 8.17 3.27 40.62
C HIS A 395 6.88 3.38 41.43
N GLY A 396 5.73 3.55 40.76
CA GLY A 396 4.43 3.51 41.44
C GLY A 396 4.17 2.15 42.11
N THR A 397 4.56 1.06 41.45
CA THR A 397 4.38 -0.31 41.95
C THR A 397 5.29 -0.62 43.14
N THR A 398 6.60 -0.40 43.00
CA THR A 398 7.59 -0.70 44.05
C THR A 398 7.41 0.22 45.25
N GLY A 399 7.03 1.48 45.03
CA GLY A 399 6.71 2.41 46.09
C GLY A 399 5.52 2.00 46.97
N LEU A 400 4.66 1.09 46.50
CA LEU A 400 3.52 0.53 47.26
C LEU A 400 3.83 -0.83 47.90
N ALA A 401 4.79 -1.59 47.37
CA ALA A 401 5.02 -3.00 47.71
C ALA A 401 5.37 -3.24 49.19
N ASP A 402 6.09 -2.32 49.83
CA ASP A 402 6.64 -2.52 51.19
C ASP A 402 5.69 -2.16 52.35
N ARG A 403 4.44 -1.75 52.06
CA ARG A 403 3.51 -1.23 53.09
C ARG A 403 2.50 -2.26 53.63
N GLY A 404 2.74 -3.56 53.42
CA GLY A 404 1.93 -4.67 53.95
C GLY A 404 1.03 -5.36 52.90
N PRO A 405 0.21 -6.36 53.30
CA PRO A 405 -0.49 -7.25 52.37
C PRO A 405 -1.57 -6.56 51.51
N VAL A 406 -2.26 -5.56 52.07
CA VAL A 406 -3.21 -4.73 51.31
C VAL A 406 -2.46 -3.88 50.27
N ALA A 407 -1.29 -3.36 50.64
CA ALA A 407 -0.46 -2.57 49.75
C ALA A 407 0.14 -3.40 48.61
N LEU A 408 0.47 -4.68 48.87
CA LEU A 408 0.85 -5.63 47.84
C LEU A 408 -0.27 -5.87 46.80
N LEU A 409 -1.51 -6.04 47.26
CA LEU A 409 -2.66 -6.19 46.35
C LEU A 409 -2.83 -4.94 45.47
N MET A 410 -2.69 -3.76 46.06
CA MET A 410 -2.72 -2.49 45.33
C MET A 410 -1.55 -2.33 44.36
N ALA A 411 -0.35 -2.77 44.74
CA ALA A 411 0.82 -2.75 43.86
C ALA A 411 0.61 -3.64 42.62
N VAL A 412 0.07 -4.86 42.79
CA VAL A 412 -0.27 -5.76 41.67
C VAL A 412 -1.32 -5.15 40.75
N LEU A 413 -2.33 -4.49 41.32
CA LEU A 413 -3.35 -3.78 40.56
C LEU A 413 -2.74 -2.64 39.73
N VAL A 414 -1.92 -1.78 40.36
CA VAL A 414 -1.23 -0.66 39.70
C VAL A 414 -0.32 -1.18 38.58
N PHE A 415 0.45 -2.23 38.84
CA PHE A 415 1.33 -2.83 37.83
C PHE A 415 0.54 -3.36 36.63
N THR A 416 -0.54 -4.11 36.88
CA THR A 416 -1.31 -4.75 35.82
C THR A 416 -2.08 -3.72 34.98
N VAL A 417 -2.75 -2.77 35.63
CA VAL A 417 -3.52 -1.72 34.95
C VAL A 417 -2.59 -0.73 34.24
N GLY A 418 -1.48 -0.35 34.90
CA GLY A 418 -0.47 0.54 34.34
C GLY A 418 0.16 -0.03 33.08
N ASN A 419 0.64 -1.28 33.12
CA ASN A 419 1.19 -1.94 31.93
C ASN A 419 0.14 -2.15 30.84
N ALA A 420 -1.09 -2.54 31.19
CA ALA A 420 -2.14 -2.72 30.20
C ALA A 420 -2.49 -1.41 29.48
N LEU A 421 -2.53 -0.29 30.21
CA LEU A 421 -2.78 1.04 29.66
C LEU A 421 -1.61 1.53 28.80
N ALA A 422 -0.38 1.40 29.30
CA ALA A 422 0.85 1.74 28.58
C ALA A 422 0.91 0.96 27.26
N PHE A 423 0.76 -0.37 27.32
CA PHE A 423 0.69 -1.24 26.16
C PHE A 423 -0.35 -0.76 25.13
N ALA A 424 -1.60 -0.51 25.56
CA ALA A 424 -2.67 -0.15 24.64
C ALA A 424 -2.46 1.21 23.96
N LEU A 425 -2.02 2.21 24.72
CA LEU A 425 -1.79 3.56 24.20
C LEU A 425 -0.53 3.61 23.32
N GLU A 426 0.57 3.05 23.80
CA GLU A 426 1.87 3.18 23.14
C GLU A 426 1.98 2.29 21.92
N ALA A 427 1.39 1.08 21.92
CA ALA A 427 1.35 0.26 20.70
C ALA A 427 0.57 0.96 19.58
N LEU A 428 -0.53 1.64 19.91
CA LEU A 428 -1.30 2.44 18.95
C LEU A 428 -0.48 3.63 18.45
N VAL A 429 0.12 4.41 19.36
CA VAL A 429 0.92 5.59 19.01
C VAL A 429 2.14 5.19 18.18
N ALA A 430 2.94 4.22 18.61
CA ALA A 430 4.08 3.70 17.86
C ALA A 430 3.65 3.18 16.47
N GLY A 431 2.52 2.46 16.41
CA GLY A 431 1.98 1.95 15.15
C GLY A 431 1.64 3.04 14.15
N VAL A 432 0.95 4.11 14.59
CA VAL A 432 0.59 5.27 13.74
C VAL A 432 1.84 6.06 13.31
N GLN A 433 2.83 6.18 14.20
CA GLN A 433 4.03 6.98 13.91
C GLN A 433 4.99 6.25 12.97
N ALA A 434 5.06 4.92 13.06
CA ALA A 434 5.76 4.10 12.07
C ALA A 434 5.11 4.24 10.68
N LEU A 435 3.76 4.23 10.58
CA LEU A 435 3.06 4.47 9.31
C LEU A 435 3.39 5.86 8.75
N ARG A 436 3.42 6.89 9.60
CA ARG A 436 3.74 8.25 9.18
C ARG A 436 5.13 8.32 8.55
N LEU A 437 6.14 7.75 9.20
CA LEU A 437 7.51 7.77 8.67
C LEU A 437 7.63 6.99 7.36
N GLU A 438 6.95 5.85 7.27
CA GLU A 438 6.91 5.05 6.06
C GLU A 438 6.27 5.82 4.89
N PHE A 439 5.12 6.45 5.10
CA PHE A 439 4.37 7.11 4.03
C PHE A 439 5.01 8.43 3.59
N TYR A 440 5.38 9.28 4.55
CA TYR A 440 5.85 10.62 4.23
C TYR A 440 7.35 10.68 3.92
N GLU A 441 8.17 9.81 4.53
CA GLU A 441 9.62 9.89 4.37
C GLU A 441 10.19 8.84 3.43
N LEU A 442 9.64 7.62 3.45
CA LEU A 442 10.15 6.52 2.62
C LEU A 442 9.40 6.40 1.29
N PHE A 443 8.07 6.31 1.31
CA PHE A 443 7.26 6.08 0.10
C PHE A 443 7.26 7.28 -0.85
N SER A 444 7.33 8.50 -0.32
CA SER A 444 7.49 9.72 -1.13
C SER A 444 8.78 9.75 -1.97
N ARG A 445 9.75 8.86 -1.70
CA ARG A 445 10.98 8.68 -2.48
C ARG A 445 10.89 7.52 -3.48
N VAL A 446 10.07 6.53 -3.17
CA VAL A 446 9.86 5.34 -4.00
C VAL A 446 8.86 5.62 -5.10
N PHE A 447 7.83 6.42 -4.81
CA PHE A 447 6.70 6.72 -5.67
C PHE A 447 6.61 8.22 -5.98
N GLU A 448 6.72 8.60 -7.26
CA GLU A 448 6.41 9.96 -7.70
C GLU A 448 4.96 10.10 -8.18
N THR A 449 4.38 9.02 -8.70
CA THR A 449 3.03 8.99 -9.26
C THR A 449 2.18 7.92 -8.58
N GLN A 450 0.86 8.03 -8.72
CA GLN A 450 -0.07 6.99 -8.31
C GLN A 450 -0.49 6.18 -9.54
N GLY A 451 -0.51 4.86 -9.40
CA GLY A 451 -1.01 3.97 -10.44
C GLY A 451 -2.54 3.95 -10.52
N ARG A 452 -3.06 3.36 -11.60
CA ARG A 452 -4.50 3.05 -11.74
C ARG A 452 -4.79 1.65 -11.20
N PRO A 453 -5.71 1.45 -10.24
CA PRO A 453 -6.01 0.12 -9.74
C PRO A 453 -6.79 -0.68 -10.78
N PHE A 454 -6.41 -1.95 -10.97
CA PHE A 454 -7.19 -2.86 -11.81
C PHE A 454 -8.54 -3.18 -11.18
N ARG A 455 -9.61 -2.92 -11.93
CA ARG A 455 -11.00 -3.17 -11.53
C ARG A 455 -11.66 -4.08 -12.57
N PRO A 456 -11.53 -5.40 -12.43
CA PRO A 456 -12.19 -6.30 -13.37
C PRO A 456 -13.70 -6.10 -13.29
N TRP A 457 -14.38 -6.20 -14.43
CA TRP A 457 -15.82 -6.22 -14.45
C TRP A 457 -16.28 -7.62 -14.06
N GLN A 458 -16.76 -7.75 -12.83
CA GLN A 458 -17.27 -8.99 -12.27
C GLN A 458 -18.68 -8.77 -11.77
N VAL A 459 -19.63 -9.51 -12.33
CA VAL A 459 -21.03 -9.49 -11.91
C VAL A 459 -21.50 -10.94 -11.80
N PRO A 460 -22.07 -11.38 -10.65
CA PRO A 460 -22.61 -12.72 -10.52
C PRO A 460 -23.65 -13.00 -11.60
N VAL A 461 -23.62 -14.20 -12.18
CA VAL A 461 -24.58 -14.63 -13.21
C VAL A 461 -25.56 -15.61 -12.60
N GLN A 462 -26.86 -15.33 -12.75
CA GLN A 462 -27.94 -16.25 -12.40
C GLN A 462 -28.29 -17.11 -13.63
N HIS A 463 -28.12 -18.43 -13.49
CA HIS A 463 -28.42 -19.42 -14.53
C HIS A 463 -29.85 -19.96 -14.46
N THR A 464 -30.57 -19.74 -13.36
CA THR A 464 -31.95 -20.19 -13.18
C THR A 464 -32.93 -19.23 -13.88
N PRO A 465 -33.88 -19.73 -14.71
CA PRO A 465 -34.91 -18.87 -15.29
C PRO A 465 -35.74 -18.20 -14.19
N VAL A 466 -36.02 -16.91 -14.36
CA VAL A 466 -36.93 -16.18 -13.47
C VAL A 466 -38.31 -16.84 -13.63
N PRO A 467 -38.94 -17.33 -12.54
CA PRO A 467 -40.26 -17.93 -12.65
C PRO A 467 -41.24 -16.88 -13.18
N HIS A 468 -41.92 -17.20 -14.28
CA HIS A 468 -43.03 -16.40 -14.77
C HIS A 468 -44.08 -16.37 -13.65
N THR A 469 -44.30 -15.21 -13.04
CA THR A 469 -45.48 -14.98 -12.22
C THR A 469 -46.68 -15.16 -13.15
N GLU A 470 -47.38 -16.29 -13.01
CA GLU A 470 -48.73 -16.45 -13.55
C GLU A 470 -49.56 -15.28 -13.02
N VAL A 471 -49.98 -14.41 -13.94
CA VAL A 471 -50.97 -13.39 -13.67
C VAL A 471 -52.25 -14.15 -13.33
N ALA A 472 -52.60 -14.19 -12.04
CA ALA A 472 -53.92 -14.63 -11.61
C ALA A 472 -54.94 -13.65 -12.20
N SER A 473 -55.63 -14.11 -13.24
CA SER A 473 -56.75 -13.47 -13.91
C SER A 473 -57.94 -13.28 -12.99
#